data_AF-A0A855K4I4-F1
#
_entry.id   AF-A0A855K4I4-F1
#
_cell.length_a   1.000
_cell.length_b   1.000
_cell.length_c   1.000
_cell.angle_alpha   90.00
_cell.angle_beta   90.00
_cell.angle_gamma   90.00
#
_symmetry.space_group_name_H-M   'P 1'
#
loop_
_entity.id
_entity.type
_entity.pdbx_description
1 polymer ?
#
loop_
_entity_poly.entity_id
_entity_poly.type
_entity_poly.pdbx_seq_one_letter_code
_entity_poly.pdbx_strand_id
1 'polypeptide(L)'
;LHFGHILEAVQTDIWVRFMRLAGHECVYVCADDTHGTPMMLKAQAEGITPEALIAGVATEHRATYAGFLIGHDLFHSTHSPENREMT
;
A
#
# COMPACT_ATOMS: atom_id res chain seq x y z
N LEU A 1 6.11 -0.27 7.84
CA LEU A 1 5.23 -1.45 8.13
C LEU A 1 5.68 -2.22 9.39
N HIS A 2 4.82 -3.06 9.95
CA HIS A 2 5.12 -3.95 11.09
C HIS A 2 4.46 -5.33 10.90
N PHE A 3 4.76 -6.31 11.77
CA PHE A 3 4.30 -7.71 11.60
C PHE A 3 2.79 -7.91 11.48
N GLY A 4 1.96 -7.10 12.15
CA GLY A 4 0.50 -7.15 11.94
C GLY A 4 0.09 -6.96 10.47
N HIS A 5 0.67 -6.00 9.76
CA HIS A 5 0.42 -5.79 8.33
C HIS A 5 0.91 -6.96 7.48
N ILE A 6 2.06 -7.55 7.85
CA ILE A 6 2.64 -8.68 7.12
C ILE A 6 1.78 -9.93 7.27
N LEU A 7 1.20 -10.16 8.45
CA LEU A 7 0.27 -11.26 8.69
C LEU A 7 -0.93 -11.18 7.71
N GLU A 8 -1.55 -10.01 7.61
CA GLU A 8 -2.68 -9.78 6.70
C GLU A 8 -2.28 -9.96 5.23
N ALA A 9 -1.15 -9.36 4.83
CA ALA A 9 -0.67 -9.43 3.46
C ALA A 9 -0.32 -10.87 3.04
N VAL A 10 0.39 -11.62 3.89
CA VAL A 10 0.74 -13.02 3.62
C VAL A 10 -0.51 -13.89 3.52
N GLN A 11 -1.47 -13.72 4.43
CA GLN A 11 -2.73 -14.46 4.38
C GLN A 11 -3.46 -14.21 3.05
N THR A 12 -3.55 -12.95 2.63
CA THR A 12 -4.23 -12.56 1.38
C THR A 12 -3.49 -13.08 0.16
N ASP A 13 -2.17 -12.95 0.12
CA ASP A 13 -1.32 -13.37 -0.99
C ASP A 13 -1.38 -14.90 -1.21
N ILE A 14 -1.40 -15.70 -0.13
CA ILE A 14 -1.60 -17.16 -0.21
C ILE A 14 -2.94 -17.48 -0.87
N TRP A 15 -4.02 -16.80 -0.47
CA TRP A 15 -5.35 -17.04 -1.03
C TRP A 15 -5.44 -16.63 -2.50
N VAL A 16 -4.91 -15.47 -2.88
CA VAL A 16 -4.85 -15.01 -4.28
C VAL A 16 -4.08 -16.00 -5.15
N ARG A 17 -2.92 -16.49 -4.69
CA ARG A 17 -2.14 -17.50 -5.41
C ARG A 17 -2.91 -18.80 -5.60
N PHE A 18 -3.61 -19.25 -4.56
CA PHE A 18 -4.46 -20.44 -4.64
C PHE A 18 -5.58 -20.26 -5.68
N MET A 19 -6.28 -19.13 -5.66
CA MET A 19 -7.36 -18.87 -6.63
C MET A 19 -6.86 -18.83 -8.07
N ARG A 20 -5.69 -18.22 -8.30
CA ARG A 20 -5.03 -18.23 -9.63
C ARG A 20 -4.64 -19.64 -10.07
N LEU A 21 -4.08 -20.44 -9.17
CA LEU A 21 -3.76 -21.86 -9.44
C LEU A 21 -5.01 -22.70 -9.76
N ALA A 22 -6.15 -22.37 -9.16
CA ALA A 22 -7.44 -22.99 -9.45
C ALA A 22 -8.08 -22.52 -10.77
N GLY A 23 -7.40 -21.63 -11.53
CA GLY A 23 -7.86 -21.14 -12.82
C GLY A 23 -8.79 -19.94 -12.76
N HIS A 24 -8.95 -19.30 -11.60
CA HIS A 24 -9.73 -18.07 -11.47
C HIS A 24 -8.92 -16.85 -11.88
N GLU A 25 -9.58 -15.91 -12.56
CA GLU A 25 -9.07 -14.56 -12.71
C GLU A 25 -9.16 -13.85 -11.35
N CYS A 26 -8.02 -13.36 -10.85
CA CYS A 26 -7.93 -12.70 -9.55
C CYS A 26 -7.00 -11.51 -9.66
N VAL A 27 -7.53 -10.33 -9.33
CA VAL A 27 -6.81 -9.06 -9.27
C VAL A 27 -6.60 -8.68 -7.80
N TYR A 28 -5.35 -8.58 -7.37
CA TYR A 28 -4.94 -8.21 -6.02
C TYR A 28 -4.51 -6.75 -5.99
N VAL A 29 -5.36 -5.90 -5.40
CA VAL A 29 -5.18 -4.45 -5.32
C VAL A 29 -4.93 -4.04 -3.86
N CYS A 30 -4.03 -3.09 -3.66
CA CYS A 30 -3.80 -2.40 -2.38
C CYS A 30 -3.41 -0.94 -2.63
N ALA A 31 -3.42 -0.11 -1.60
CA ALA A 31 -2.94 1.26 -1.66
C ALA A 31 -2.48 1.72 -0.27
N ASP A 32 -1.59 2.71 -0.24
CA ASP A 32 -1.32 3.43 0.99
C ASP A 32 -2.46 4.40 1.30
N ASP A 33 -2.89 4.42 2.56
CA ASP A 33 -3.73 5.49 3.08
C ASP A 33 -2.84 6.67 3.51
N THR A 34 -3.02 7.80 2.84
CA THR A 34 -2.05 8.91 2.81
C THR A 34 -2.64 10.23 3.32
N HIS A 35 -3.93 10.29 3.63
CA HIS A 35 -4.59 11.49 4.10
C HIS A 35 -4.73 11.53 5.63
N GLY A 36 -4.99 12.72 6.18
CA GLY A 36 -5.29 12.93 7.59
C GLY A 36 -4.34 13.88 8.31
N THR A 37 -4.85 14.52 9.38
CA THR A 37 -4.11 15.50 10.19
C THR A 37 -2.76 14.97 10.71
N PRO A 38 -2.62 13.71 11.16
CA PRO A 38 -1.33 13.19 11.62
C PRO A 38 -0.23 13.23 10.54
N MET A 39 -0.58 12.96 9.28
CA MET A 39 0.37 12.99 8.15
C MET A 39 0.89 14.40 7.90
N MET A 40 -0.02 15.39 7.91
CA MET A 40 0.36 16.80 7.78
C MET A 40 1.29 17.24 8.92
N LEU A 41 0.96 16.92 10.17
CA LEU A 41 1.78 17.30 11.33
C LEU A 41 3.16 16.65 11.29
N LYS A 42 3.24 15.38 10.86
CA LYS A 42 4.51 14.66 10.69
C LYS A 42 5.39 15.30 9.62
N ALA A 43 4.83 15.63 8.46
CA ALA A 43 5.56 16.29 7.38
C ALA A 43 6.09 17.66 7.82
N GLN A 44 5.26 18.45 8.53
CA GLN A 44 5.67 19.73 9.13
C GLN A 44 6.83 19.56 10.13
N ALA A 45 6.75 18.55 11.02
CA ALA A 45 7.80 18.29 12.00
C ALA A 45 9.13 17.86 11.35
N GLU A 46 9.08 17.23 10.17
CA GLU A 46 10.24 16.83 9.38
C GLU A 46 10.72 17.91 8.40
N GLY A 47 10.00 19.04 8.28
CA GLY A 47 10.36 20.13 7.36
C GLY A 47 10.23 19.76 5.88
N ILE A 48 9.37 18.80 5.55
CA ILE A 48 9.13 18.33 4.17
C ILE A 48 7.65 18.50 3.79
N THR A 49 7.33 18.38 2.50
CA THR A 49 5.92 18.40 2.07
C THR A 49 5.23 17.07 2.40
N PRO A 50 3.91 17.05 2.61
CA PRO A 50 3.16 15.80 2.79
C PRO A 50 3.37 14.80 1.65
N GLU A 51 3.46 15.28 0.42
CA GLU A 51 3.70 14.46 -0.79
C GLU A 51 5.08 13.79 -0.74
N ALA A 52 6.10 14.51 -0.28
CA ALA A 52 7.44 13.95 -0.10
C ALA A 52 7.46 12.87 0.99
N LEU A 53 6.75 13.11 2.11
CA LEU A 53 6.62 12.14 3.19
C LEU A 53 5.96 10.84 2.70
N ILE A 54 4.80 10.94 2.04
CA ILE A 54 4.06 9.74 1.57
C ILE A 54 4.82 9.00 0.47
N ALA A 55 5.58 9.70 -0.39
CA ALA A 55 6.41 9.07 -1.41
C ALA A 55 7.54 8.22 -0.79
N GLY A 56 8.16 8.73 0.28
CA GLY A 56 9.17 7.98 1.05
C GLY A 56 8.57 6.73 1.69
N VAL A 57 7.44 6.88 2.39
CA VAL A 57 6.71 5.76 3.01
C VAL A 57 6.29 4.71 1.99
N ALA A 58 5.74 5.13 0.85
CA ALA A 58 5.32 4.22 -0.23
C ALA A 58 6.50 3.40 -0.78
N THR A 59 7.69 4.02 -0.88
CA THR A 59 8.91 3.31 -1.29
C THR A 59 9.30 2.25 -0.28
N GLU A 60 9.27 2.58 1.02
CA GLU A 60 9.56 1.63 2.11
C GLU A 60 8.56 0.47 2.15
N HIS A 61 7.26 0.78 2.00
CA HIS A 61 6.18 -0.21 2.01
C HIS A 61 6.33 -1.19 0.84
N ARG A 62 6.55 -0.69 -0.39
CA ARG A 62 6.80 -1.54 -1.57
C ARG A 62 8.03 -2.42 -1.39
N ALA A 63 9.14 -1.87 -0.88
CA ALA A 63 10.35 -2.65 -0.64
C ALA A 63 10.11 -3.76 0.39
N THR A 64 9.39 -3.46 1.47
CA THR A 64 9.04 -4.44 2.50
C THR A 64 8.15 -5.55 1.93
N TYR A 65 7.06 -5.21 1.23
CA TYR A 65 6.18 -6.20 0.62
C TYR A 65 6.90 -7.08 -0.41
N ALA A 66 7.78 -6.49 -1.23
CA ALA A 66 8.62 -7.24 -2.16
C ALA A 66 9.56 -8.22 -1.43
N GLY A 67 10.13 -7.81 -0.29
CA GLY A 67 10.96 -8.68 0.55
C GLY A 67 10.23 -9.89 1.13
N PHE A 68 8.91 -9.78 1.36
CA PHE A 68 8.04 -10.89 1.76
C PHE A 68 7.39 -11.62 0.58
N LEU A 69 7.78 -11.31 -0.65
CA LEU A 69 7.25 -11.88 -1.89
C LEU A 69 5.74 -11.62 -2.11
N ILE A 70 5.19 -10.57 -1.51
CA ILE A 70 3.79 -10.19 -1.71
C ILE A 70 3.59 -9.61 -3.12
N GLY A 71 2.66 -10.18 -3.87
CA GLY A 71 2.46 -9.92 -5.30
C GLY A 71 1.16 -9.21 -5.63
N HIS A 72 1.05 -7.93 -5.27
CA HIS A 72 -0.05 -7.06 -5.74
C HIS A 72 0.05 -6.86 -7.26
N ASP A 73 -1.08 -6.87 -7.97
CA ASP A 73 -1.13 -6.43 -9.37
C ASP A 73 -1.14 -4.90 -9.47
N LEU A 74 -1.78 -4.25 -8.50
CA LEU A 74 -1.79 -2.80 -8.36
C LEU A 74 -1.58 -2.42 -6.90
N PHE A 75 -0.51 -1.68 -6.64
CA PHE A 75 -0.30 -1.00 -5.37
C PHE A 75 -0.29 0.50 -5.62
N HIS A 76 -1.25 1.23 -5.05
CA HIS A 76 -1.50 2.64 -5.35
C HIS A 76 -1.51 3.54 -4.10
N SER A 77 -2.15 4.71 -4.18
CA SER A 77 -2.26 5.69 -3.09
C SER A 77 -3.67 6.28 -3.04
N THR A 78 -4.19 6.54 -1.85
CA THR A 78 -5.43 7.31 -1.68
C THR A 78 -5.28 8.76 -2.13
N HIS A 79 -4.07 9.31 -2.10
CA HIS A 79 -3.73 10.60 -2.71
C HIS A 79 -3.42 10.43 -4.20
N SER A 80 -4.48 10.23 -5.00
CA SER A 80 -4.41 10.07 -6.46
C SER A 80 -5.55 10.85 -7.15
N PRO A 81 -5.37 11.29 -8.41
CA PRO A 81 -6.43 11.92 -9.18
C PRO A 81 -7.70 11.06 -9.29
N GLU A 82 -7.53 9.76 -9.53
CA GLU A 82 -8.60 8.78 -9.70
C GLU A 82 -9.42 8.64 -8.43
N ASN A 83 -8.76 8.51 -7.27
CA ASN A 83 -9.45 8.41 -5.99
C ASN A 83 -10.17 9.73 -5.64
N ARG A 84 -9.56 10.88 -5.95
CA ARG A 84 -10.16 12.21 -5.74
C ARG A 84 -11.43 12.42 -6.58
N GLU A 85 -11.52 11.88 -7.78
CA GLU A 85 -12.73 12.01 -8.62
C GLU A 85 -13.91 11.19 -8.06
N MET A 86 -13.62 10.11 -7.33
CA MET A 86 -14.62 9.15 -6.84
C MET A 86 -15.05 9.37 -5.39
N THR A 87 -14.44 10.32 -4.67
CA THR A 87 -14.74 10.64 -3.25
C THR A 87 -14.92 12.14 -3.03
#